data_AF-A0A1D7XMY3-F1
#
_entry.id   AF-A0A1D7XMY3-F1
#
_cell.length_a   1.000
_cell.length_b   1.000
_cell.length_c   1.000
_cell.angle_alpha   90.00
_cell.angle_beta   90.00
_cell.angle_gamma   90.00
#
_symmetry.space_group_name_H-M   'P 1'
#
loop_
_entity.id
_entity.type
_entity.pdbx_description
1 polymer ?
#
loop_
_entity_poly.entity_id
_entity_poly.type
_entity_poly.pdbx_seq_one_letter_code
_entity_poly.pdbx_strand_id
1 'polypeptide(L)'
;MKYVNFILLATFLAFSTMYIYNIFILKSAGKENLKVSSLLMLFSIPIAIFILIVMSLFLNLTNWILPVYISNYKIFIISFVSIFTIFIGEFIIKIFLSNTVSSYFNKKYKSGNLSENKMMEIIRNKHNIIEIFKFILMFTISLAVYSVLFKILGIIRMIFIIILVSIVTSILYFFMFKSNKNLNK
;
A
#
# COMPACT_ATOMS: atom_id res chain seq x y z
N MET A 1 25.27 -10.51 2.36
CA MET A 1 25.07 -11.14 1.03
C MET A 1 24.35 -12.50 1.08
N LYS A 2 24.73 -13.48 1.94
CA LYS A 2 24.05 -14.80 2.01
C LYS A 2 22.51 -14.75 2.14
N TYR A 3 21.99 -13.86 2.98
CA TYR A 3 20.55 -13.75 3.23
C TYR A 3 19.77 -13.05 2.10
N VAL A 4 20.41 -12.15 1.35
CA VAL A 4 19.77 -11.44 0.23
C VAL A 4 19.48 -12.43 -0.91
N ASN A 5 20.43 -13.31 -1.21
CA ASN A 5 20.25 -14.36 -2.21
C ASN A 5 19.19 -15.37 -1.78
N PHE A 6 19.14 -15.71 -0.49
CA PHE A 6 18.10 -16.61 0.05
C PHE A 6 16.70 -16.00 -0.03
N ILE A 7 16.56 -14.71 0.31
CA ILE A 7 15.30 -13.97 0.19
C ILE A 7 14.88 -13.90 -1.28
N LEU A 8 15.79 -13.58 -2.21
CA LEU A 8 15.51 -13.57 -3.65
C LEU A 8 15.07 -14.95 -4.16
N LEU A 9 15.75 -16.02 -3.75
CA LEU A 9 15.41 -17.38 -4.16
C LEU A 9 14.04 -17.82 -3.61
N ALA A 10 13.78 -17.56 -2.32
CA ALA A 10 12.49 -17.84 -1.69
C ALA A 10 11.36 -17.05 -2.34
N THR A 11 11.64 -15.80 -2.71
CA THR A 11 10.72 -14.92 -3.45
C THR A 11 10.41 -15.52 -4.83
N PHE A 12 11.43 -15.91 -5.58
CA PHE A 12 11.27 -16.52 -6.91
C PHE A 12 10.50 -17.85 -6.87
N LEU A 13 10.77 -18.68 -5.86
CA LEU A 13 10.05 -19.94 -5.61
C LEU A 13 8.59 -19.70 -5.21
N ALA A 14 8.31 -18.71 -4.37
CA ALA A 14 6.95 -18.32 -4.00
C ALA A 14 6.15 -17.81 -5.22
N PHE A 15 6.78 -17.01 -6.08
CA PHE A 15 6.15 -16.53 -7.32
C PHE A 15 5.85 -17.66 -8.30
N SER A 16 6.82 -18.55 -8.54
CA SER A 16 6.65 -19.65 -9.49
C SER A 16 5.60 -20.64 -9.01
N THR A 17 5.58 -21.01 -7.72
CA THR A 17 4.54 -21.88 -7.14
C THR A 17 3.15 -21.24 -7.19
N MET A 18 3.03 -19.94 -6.89
CA MET A 18 1.77 -19.20 -6.98
C MET A 18 1.28 -19.05 -8.42
N TYR A 19 2.18 -18.82 -9.38
CA TYR A 19 1.87 -18.71 -10.79
C TYR A 19 1.36 -20.05 -11.35
N ILE A 20 2.04 -21.14 -11.00
CA ILE A 20 1.63 -22.51 -11.35
C ILE A 20 0.25 -22.82 -10.75
N TYR A 21 0.04 -22.55 -9.46
CA TYR A 21 -1.24 -22.75 -8.78
C TYR A 21 -2.38 -21.97 -9.43
N ASN A 22 -2.12 -20.73 -9.86
CA ASN A 22 -3.11 -19.92 -10.57
C ASN A 22 -3.44 -20.45 -11.97
N ILE A 23 -2.46 -20.95 -12.72
CA ILE A 23 -2.72 -21.61 -14.02
C ILE A 23 -3.66 -22.81 -13.82
N PHE A 24 -3.46 -23.59 -12.76
CA PHE A 24 -4.33 -24.72 -12.43
C PHE A 24 -5.75 -24.27 -12.05
N ILE A 25 -5.90 -23.23 -11.22
CA ILE A 25 -7.22 -22.71 -10.85
C ILE A 25 -7.97 -22.12 -12.05
N LEU A 26 -7.30 -21.34 -12.90
CA LEU A 26 -7.90 -20.72 -14.07
C LEU A 26 -8.43 -21.75 -15.07
N LYS A 27 -7.73 -22.88 -15.22
CA LYS A 27 -8.15 -24.02 -16.06
C LYS A 27 -9.23 -24.91 -15.42
N SER A 28 -9.43 -24.84 -14.11
CA SER A 28 -10.44 -25.66 -13.43
C SER A 28 -11.88 -25.13 -13.69
N ALA A 29 -12.89 -26.00 -13.66
CA ALA A 29 -14.31 -25.62 -13.68
C ALA A 29 -14.80 -25.03 -12.33
N GLY A 30 -13.89 -24.46 -11.53
CA GLY A 30 -14.20 -23.89 -10.22
C GLY A 30 -15.09 -22.64 -10.30
N LYS A 31 -15.76 -22.34 -9.17
CA LYS A 31 -16.63 -21.16 -9.01
C LYS A 31 -15.90 -19.88 -9.43
N GLU A 32 -16.54 -19.03 -10.22
CA GLU A 32 -15.96 -17.78 -10.75
C GLU A 32 -15.32 -16.90 -9.68
N ASN A 33 -15.90 -16.84 -8.48
CA ASN A 33 -15.35 -16.12 -7.33
C ASN A 33 -13.93 -16.58 -6.96
N LEU A 34 -13.63 -17.88 -7.04
CA LEU A 34 -12.30 -18.40 -6.74
C LEU A 34 -11.28 -17.99 -7.82
N LYS A 35 -11.71 -17.95 -9.09
CA LYS A 35 -10.86 -17.49 -10.20
C LYS A 35 -10.56 -15.99 -10.09
N VAL A 36 -11.56 -15.19 -9.73
CA VAL A 36 -11.39 -13.75 -9.52
C VAL A 36 -10.46 -13.50 -8.32
N SER A 37 -10.65 -14.19 -7.20
CA SER A 37 -9.75 -14.07 -6.04
C SER A 37 -8.31 -14.50 -6.36
N SER A 38 -8.13 -15.58 -7.14
CA SER A 38 -6.80 -16.07 -7.49
C SER A 38 -6.07 -15.11 -8.44
N LEU A 39 -6.79 -14.53 -9.41
CA LEU A 39 -6.29 -13.45 -10.26
C LEU A 39 -5.87 -12.22 -9.43
N LEU A 40 -6.69 -11.81 -8.47
CA LEU A 40 -6.36 -10.70 -7.58
C LEU A 40 -5.10 -10.98 -6.76
N MET A 41 -4.91 -12.21 -6.26
CA MET A 41 -3.69 -12.62 -5.57
C MET A 41 -2.46 -12.53 -6.48
N LEU A 42 -2.58 -12.94 -7.74
CA LEU A 42 -1.51 -12.84 -8.75
C LEU A 42 -0.99 -11.41 -8.93
N PHE A 43 -1.89 -10.42 -8.88
CA PHE A 43 -1.52 -9.01 -8.97
C PHE A 43 -1.01 -8.44 -7.63
N SER A 44 -1.59 -8.84 -6.49
CA SER A 44 -1.25 -8.26 -5.19
C SER A 44 0.06 -8.80 -4.59
N ILE A 45 0.45 -10.03 -4.91
CA ILE A 45 1.68 -10.66 -4.40
C ILE A 45 2.96 -9.95 -4.86
N PRO A 46 3.16 -9.66 -6.17
CA PRO A 46 4.33 -8.90 -6.61
C PRO A 46 4.47 -7.54 -5.94
N ILE A 47 3.32 -6.89 -5.76
CA ILE A 47 3.20 -5.63 -5.03
C ILE A 47 3.65 -5.83 -3.57
N ALA A 48 3.10 -6.82 -2.86
CA ALA A 48 3.45 -7.11 -1.48
C ALA A 48 4.95 -7.42 -1.30
N ILE A 49 5.54 -8.19 -2.21
CA ILE A 49 6.96 -8.53 -2.20
C ILE A 49 7.83 -7.30 -2.44
N PHE A 50 7.46 -6.45 -3.41
CA PHE A 50 8.17 -5.22 -3.67
C PHE A 50 8.19 -4.31 -2.42
N ILE A 51 7.03 -4.14 -1.76
CA ILE A 51 6.94 -3.41 -0.48
C ILE A 51 7.89 -4.01 0.55
N LEU A 52 7.87 -5.34 0.71
CA LEU A 52 8.71 -6.05 1.68
C LEU A 52 10.20 -5.79 1.44
N ILE A 53 10.64 -5.86 0.18
CA ILE A 53 12.03 -5.66 -0.22
C ILE A 53 12.45 -4.21 0.03
N VAL A 54 11.67 -3.23 -0.46
CA VAL A 54 12.02 -1.80 -0.32
C VAL A 54 12.07 -1.40 1.15
N MET A 55 11.10 -1.81 1.96
CA MET A 55 11.08 -1.48 3.39
C MET A 55 12.21 -2.15 4.17
N SER A 56 12.54 -3.40 3.83
CA SER A 56 13.64 -4.11 4.49
C SER A 56 15.00 -3.50 4.13
N LEU A 57 15.19 -3.08 2.88
CA LEU A 57 16.39 -2.37 2.46
C LEU A 57 16.49 -1.01 3.15
N PHE A 58 15.39 -0.25 3.21
CA PHE A 58 15.34 1.05 3.89
C PHE A 58 15.72 0.96 5.37
N LEU A 59 15.16 -0.01 6.10
CA LEU A 59 15.46 -0.20 7.53
C LEU A 59 16.89 -0.69 7.77
N ASN A 60 17.41 -1.57 6.92
CA ASN A 60 18.81 -1.99 6.97
C ASN A 60 19.77 -0.81 6.73
N LEU A 61 19.47 0.06 5.75
CA LEU A 61 20.22 1.29 5.51
C LEU A 61 20.15 2.23 6.72
N THR A 62 18.96 2.35 7.33
CA THR A 62 18.75 3.18 8.52
C THR A 62 19.59 2.70 9.70
N ASN A 63 19.69 1.39 9.93
CA ASN A 63 20.56 0.81 10.95
C ASN A 63 22.06 1.01 10.67
N TRP A 64 22.46 1.17 9.41
CA TRP A 64 23.85 1.39 9.03
C TRP A 64 24.27 2.85 9.17
N ILE A 65 23.36 3.77 8.86
CA ILE A 65 23.59 5.22 8.88
C ILE A 65 23.34 5.81 10.27
N LEU A 66 22.26 5.37 10.93
CA LEU A 66 21.92 5.83 12.28
C LEU A 66 22.40 4.78 13.30
N PRO A 67 22.84 5.18 14.50
CA PRO A 67 23.29 4.28 15.56
C PRO A 67 22.10 3.57 16.24
N VAL A 68 21.29 2.90 15.43
CA VAL A 68 19.99 2.35 15.79
C VAL A 68 20.06 0.86 15.55
N TYR A 69 20.05 0.09 16.62
CA TYR A 69 20.11 -1.36 16.52
C TYR A 69 18.69 -1.95 16.43
N ILE A 70 18.17 -2.08 15.21
CA ILE A 70 16.95 -2.85 14.95
C ILE A 70 17.35 -4.25 14.49
N SER A 71 17.03 -5.28 15.26
CA SER A 71 17.36 -6.66 14.89
C SER A 71 16.65 -7.08 13.59
N ASN A 72 17.26 -7.97 12.81
CA ASN A 72 16.72 -8.44 11.52
C ASN A 72 15.28 -8.97 11.60
N TYR A 73 14.93 -9.64 12.71
CA TYR A 73 13.57 -10.10 12.97
C TYR A 73 12.57 -8.94 13.11
N LYS A 74 12.94 -7.85 13.80
CA LYS A 74 12.12 -6.64 13.91
C LYS A 74 11.98 -5.93 12.56
N ILE A 75 13.06 -5.87 11.77
CA ILE A 75 13.01 -5.33 10.40
C ILE A 75 11.98 -6.10 9.57
N PHE A 76 12.04 -7.43 9.60
CA PHE A 76 11.09 -8.28 8.88
C PHE A 76 9.64 -8.00 9.29
N ILE A 77 9.36 -7.91 10.60
CA ILE A 77 8.01 -7.59 11.09
C ILE A 77 7.55 -6.21 10.59
N ILE A 78 8.38 -5.18 10.69
CA ILE A 78 8.02 -3.82 10.27
C ILE A 78 7.72 -3.80 8.77
N SER A 79 8.57 -4.41 7.95
CA SER A 79 8.38 -4.54 6.51
C SER A 79 7.10 -5.32 6.17
N PHE A 80 6.79 -6.38 6.91
CA PHE A 80 5.57 -7.15 6.72
C PHE A 80 4.31 -6.35 7.09
N VAL A 81 4.33 -5.64 8.22
CA VAL A 81 3.23 -4.74 8.63
C VAL A 81 2.99 -3.65 7.59
N SER A 82 4.05 -3.17 6.92
CA SER A 82 3.94 -2.16 5.86
C SER A 82 3.01 -2.59 4.72
N ILE A 83 2.99 -3.89 4.39
CA ILE A 83 2.10 -4.47 3.38
C ILE A 83 0.64 -4.27 3.81
N PHE A 84 0.30 -4.67 5.04
CA PHE A 84 -1.04 -4.53 5.58
C PHE A 84 -1.45 -3.06 5.71
N THR A 85 -0.56 -2.19 6.16
CA THR A 85 -0.80 -0.75 6.25
C THR A 85 -1.20 -0.17 4.90
N ILE A 86 -0.51 -0.56 3.83
CA ILE A 86 -0.79 -0.08 2.47
C ILE A 86 -2.16 -0.59 1.98
N PHE A 87 -2.45 -1.89 2.11
CA PHE A 87 -3.70 -2.47 1.60
C PHE A 87 -4.93 -2.05 2.41
N ILE A 88 -4.85 -2.10 3.75
CA ILE A 88 -5.94 -1.67 4.63
C ILE A 88 -6.10 -0.15 4.53
N GLY A 89 -4.99 0.59 4.49
CA GLY A 89 -5.01 2.03 4.32
C GLY A 89 -5.70 2.46 3.02
N GLU A 90 -5.45 1.77 1.90
CA GLU A 90 -6.15 2.03 0.63
C GLU A 90 -7.67 1.84 0.76
N PHE A 91 -8.12 0.80 1.47
CA PHE A 91 -9.53 0.57 1.71
C PHE A 91 -10.15 1.69 2.56
N ILE A 92 -9.50 2.08 3.65
CA ILE A 92 -9.94 3.19 4.53
C ILE A 92 -10.00 4.50 3.75
N ILE A 93 -8.96 4.80 2.97
CA ILE A 93 -8.86 6.02 2.16
C ILE A 93 -9.99 6.08 1.12
N LYS A 94 -10.29 4.97 0.44
CA LYS A 94 -11.40 4.89 -0.53
C LYS A 94 -12.74 5.19 0.13
N ILE A 95 -13.02 4.61 1.29
CA ILE A 95 -14.24 4.88 2.05
C ILE A 95 -14.30 6.36 2.46
N PHE A 96 -13.22 6.88 3.02
CA PHE A 96 -13.14 8.26 3.49
C PHE A 96 -13.35 9.26 2.34
N LEU A 97 -12.69 9.03 1.20
CA LEU A 97 -12.84 9.86 0.01
C LEU A 97 -14.25 9.79 -0.55
N SER A 98 -14.85 8.60 -0.66
CA SER A 98 -16.23 8.45 -1.14
C SER A 98 -17.20 9.29 -0.30
N ASN A 99 -17.09 9.20 1.03
CA ASN A 99 -17.93 9.97 1.95
C ASN A 99 -17.68 11.49 1.85
N THR A 100 -16.41 11.89 1.75
CA THR A 100 -16.03 13.31 1.67
C THR A 100 -16.48 13.94 0.35
N VAL A 101 -16.29 13.22 -0.76
CA VAL A 101 -16.72 13.65 -2.09
C VAL A 101 -18.25 13.74 -2.15
N SER A 102 -18.96 12.72 -1.68
CA SER A 102 -20.42 12.72 -1.60
C SER A 102 -20.95 13.91 -0.78
N SER A 103 -20.36 14.16 0.39
CA SER A 103 -20.71 15.30 1.25
C SER A 103 -20.43 16.65 0.59
N TYR A 104 -19.30 16.82 -0.10
CA TYR A 104 -18.96 18.04 -0.83
C TYR A 104 -19.97 18.31 -1.95
N PHE A 105 -20.30 17.30 -2.75
CA PHE A 105 -21.27 17.43 -3.83
C PHE A 105 -22.66 17.78 -3.28
N ASN A 106 -23.09 17.12 -2.21
CA ASN A 106 -24.39 17.38 -1.60
C ASN A 106 -24.49 18.83 -1.06
N LYS A 107 -23.44 19.32 -0.37
CA LYS A 107 -23.41 20.69 0.17
C LYS A 107 -23.34 21.77 -0.91
N LYS A 108 -22.50 21.57 -1.93
CA LYS A 108 -22.24 22.60 -2.94
C LYS A 108 -23.33 22.68 -4.01
N TYR A 109 -23.93 21.56 -4.37
CA TYR A 109 -24.90 21.47 -5.45
C TYR A 109 -26.33 21.18 -4.96
N LYS A 110 -26.56 21.19 -3.63
CA LYS A 110 -27.88 21.11 -2.98
C LYS A 110 -28.84 20.11 -3.63
N SER A 111 -28.45 18.84 -3.71
CA SER A 111 -29.25 17.77 -4.33
C SER A 111 -29.74 18.05 -5.77
N GLY A 112 -29.18 19.03 -6.47
CA GLY A 112 -29.41 19.21 -7.90
C GLY A 112 -28.86 18.00 -8.65
N ASN A 113 -29.64 17.47 -9.60
CA ASN A 113 -29.24 16.36 -10.46
C ASN A 113 -28.05 16.79 -11.34
N LEU A 114 -26.84 16.69 -10.79
CA LEU A 114 -25.62 16.71 -11.55
C LEU A 114 -25.59 15.44 -12.40
N SER A 115 -25.48 15.60 -13.72
CA SER A 115 -25.18 14.47 -14.58
C SER A 115 -23.82 13.88 -14.21
N GLU A 116 -23.68 12.56 -14.35
CA GLU A 116 -22.46 11.81 -14.05
C GLU A 116 -21.24 12.43 -14.75
N ASN A 117 -21.40 12.88 -16.00
CA ASN A 117 -20.35 13.56 -16.78
C ASN A 117 -19.83 14.84 -16.10
N LYS A 118 -20.71 15.69 -15.57
CA LYS A 118 -20.31 16.91 -14.86
C LYS A 118 -19.62 16.58 -13.54
N MET A 119 -20.07 15.53 -12.86
CA MET A 119 -19.48 15.06 -11.61
C MET A 119 -18.05 14.55 -11.84
N MET A 120 -17.84 13.77 -12.91
CA MET A 120 -16.53 13.26 -13.32
C MET A 120 -15.58 14.38 -13.77
N GLU A 121 -16.07 15.40 -14.47
CA GLU A 121 -15.27 16.56 -14.88
C GLU A 121 -14.77 17.36 -13.66
N ILE A 122 -15.63 17.58 -12.67
CA ILE A 122 -15.26 18.25 -11.41
C ILE A 122 -14.21 17.43 -10.64
N ILE A 123 -14.38 16.10 -10.57
CA ILE A 123 -13.40 15.20 -9.93
C ILE A 123 -12.06 15.24 -10.66
N ARG A 124 -12.07 15.23 -12.00
CA ARG A 124 -10.87 15.30 -12.84
C ARG A 124 -10.12 16.62 -12.62
N ASN A 125 -10.83 17.74 -12.53
CA ASN A 125 -10.23 19.05 -12.25
C ASN A 125 -9.64 19.14 -10.83
N LYS A 126 -10.12 18.33 -9.89
CA LYS A 126 -9.60 18.25 -8.51
C LYS A 126 -8.68 17.06 -8.26
N HIS A 127 -8.29 16.33 -9.29
CA HIS A 127 -7.55 15.08 -9.16
C HIS A 127 -6.24 15.24 -8.37
N ASN A 128 -5.45 16.28 -8.65
CA ASN A 128 -4.19 16.54 -7.95
C ASN A 128 -4.40 16.75 -6.43
N ILE A 129 -5.49 17.44 -6.05
CA ILE A 129 -5.82 17.68 -4.65
C ILE A 129 -6.19 16.36 -3.96
N ILE A 130 -6.96 15.52 -4.66
CA ILE A 130 -7.33 14.19 -4.17
C ILE A 130 -6.08 13.32 -3.98
N GLU A 131 -5.14 13.33 -4.92
CA GLU A 131 -3.87 12.58 -4.80
C GLU A 131 -3.03 13.03 -3.60
N ILE A 132 -2.87 14.33 -3.39
CA ILE A 132 -2.16 14.87 -2.21
C ILE A 132 -2.87 14.45 -0.93
N PHE A 133 -4.20 14.49 -0.91
CA PHE A 133 -4.98 14.09 0.26
C PHE A 133 -4.85 12.60 0.56
N LYS A 134 -4.82 11.73 -0.46
CA LYS A 134 -4.53 10.30 -0.29
C LYS A 134 -3.16 10.07 0.34
N PHE A 135 -2.14 10.82 -0.10
CA PHE A 135 -0.79 10.75 0.46
C PHE A 135 -0.79 11.13 1.95
N ILE A 136 -1.44 12.25 2.31
CA ILE A 136 -1.55 12.72 3.70
C ILE A 136 -2.29 11.69 4.57
N LEU A 137 -3.40 11.14 4.08
CA LEU A 137 -4.13 10.10 4.80
C LEU A 137 -3.29 8.84 5.01
N MET A 138 -2.59 8.38 3.98
CA MET A 138 -1.70 7.21 4.11
C MET A 138 -0.58 7.47 5.12
N PHE A 139 -0.01 8.68 5.10
CA PHE A 139 1.02 9.10 6.05
C PHE A 139 0.52 9.08 7.49
N THR A 140 -0.68 9.62 7.73
CA THR A 140 -1.29 9.64 9.09
C THR A 140 -1.64 8.24 9.58
N ILE A 141 -2.20 7.38 8.72
CA ILE A 141 -2.45 5.97 9.04
C ILE A 141 -1.14 5.26 9.39
N SER A 142 -0.11 5.46 8.58
CA SER A 142 1.21 4.87 8.78
C SER A 142 1.83 5.31 10.11
N LEU A 143 1.76 6.61 10.43
CA LEU A 143 2.24 7.15 11.70
C LEU A 143 1.57 6.45 12.89
N ALA A 144 0.25 6.29 12.85
CA ALA A 144 -0.50 5.63 13.92
C ALA A 144 -0.07 4.15 14.07
N VAL A 145 -0.03 3.41 12.96
CA VAL A 145 0.35 1.99 12.96
C VAL A 145 1.78 1.79 13.45
N TYR A 146 2.75 2.54 12.93
CA TYR A 146 4.16 2.37 13.32
C TYR A 146 4.44 2.87 14.74
N SER A 147 3.71 3.87 15.24
CA SER A 147 3.81 4.29 16.64
C SER A 147 3.44 3.15 17.60
N VAL A 148 2.34 2.45 17.30
CA VAL A 148 1.91 1.28 18.09
C VAL A 148 2.90 0.13 17.91
N LEU A 149 3.31 -0.17 16.67
CA LEU A 149 4.22 -1.27 16.37
C LEU A 149 5.58 -1.10 17.06
N PHE A 150 6.19 0.07 16.98
CA PHE A 150 7.50 0.32 17.58
C PHE A 150 7.44 0.25 19.10
N LYS A 151 6.32 0.67 19.70
CA LYS A 151 6.07 0.50 21.13
C LYS A 151 6.00 -0.98 21.52
N ILE A 152 5.28 -1.81 20.76
CA ILE A 152 5.17 -3.26 20.99
C ILE A 152 6.54 -3.94 20.82
N LEU A 153 7.33 -3.56 19.82
CA LEU A 153 8.65 -4.14 19.55
C LEU A 153 9.74 -3.62 20.49
N GLY A 154 9.42 -2.75 21.45
CA GLY A 154 10.38 -2.16 22.39
C GLY A 154 11.46 -1.31 21.71
N ILE A 155 11.16 -0.71 20.56
CA ILE A 155 12.08 0.21 19.86
C ILE A 155 11.80 1.61 20.41
N ILE A 156 12.43 1.94 21.54
CA ILE A 156 12.16 3.15 22.32
C ILE A 156 12.90 4.36 21.72
N ARG A 157 12.24 5.53 21.70
CA ARG A 157 12.81 6.87 21.36
C ARG A 157 13.31 7.08 19.92
N MET A 158 12.58 6.57 18.93
CA MET A 158 12.89 6.81 17.50
C MET A 158 11.72 7.44 16.74
N ILE A 159 11.13 8.53 17.26
CA ILE A 159 10.07 9.28 16.57
C ILE A 159 10.49 9.63 15.14
N PHE A 160 11.78 9.97 14.95
CA PHE A 160 12.35 10.22 13.64
C PHE A 160 12.24 9.03 12.68
N ILE A 161 12.53 7.81 13.14
CA ILE A 161 12.39 6.60 12.31
C ILE A 161 10.92 6.35 11.99
N ILE A 162 10.02 6.52 12.96
CA ILE A 162 8.57 6.37 12.73
C ILE A 162 8.12 7.32 11.60
N ILE A 163 8.56 8.57 11.63
CA ILE A 163 8.27 9.55 10.58
C ILE A 163 8.84 9.07 9.24
N LEU A 164 10.11 8.68 9.17
CA LEU A 164 10.73 8.24 7.93
C LEU A 164 10.06 6.99 7.33
N VAL A 165 9.82 5.97 8.15
CA VAL A 165 9.13 4.74 7.72
C VAL A 165 7.73 5.08 7.21
N SER A 166 7.04 6.03 7.84
CA SER A 166 5.72 6.50 7.39
C SER A 166 5.79 7.24 6.04
N ILE A 167 6.82 8.05 5.83
CA ILE A 167 7.07 8.73 4.54
C ILE A 167 7.32 7.68 3.46
N VAL A 168 8.22 6.72 3.69
CA VAL A 168 8.55 5.66 2.72
C VAL A 168 7.31 4.83 2.39
N THR A 169 6.51 4.47 3.40
CA THR A 169 5.24 3.74 3.20
C THR A 169 4.26 4.54 2.32
N SER A 170 4.17 5.85 2.54
CA SER A 170 3.28 6.73 1.76
C SER A 170 3.76 6.91 0.33
N ILE A 171 5.08 6.97 0.11
CA ILE A 171 5.69 7.00 -1.21
C ILE A 171 5.43 5.67 -1.95
N LEU A 172 5.64 4.54 -1.28
CA LEU A 172 5.35 3.20 -1.84
C LEU A 172 3.88 3.09 -2.23
N TYR A 173 2.97 3.50 -1.35
CA TYR A 173 1.55 3.57 -1.66
C TYR A 173 1.27 4.41 -2.91
N PHE A 174 1.85 5.61 -2.99
CA PHE A 174 1.66 6.49 -4.14
C PHE A 174 2.16 5.83 -5.43
N PHE A 175 3.35 5.22 -5.44
CA PHE A 175 3.85 4.53 -6.63
C PHE A 175 2.96 3.37 -7.09
N MET A 176 2.31 2.68 -6.16
CA MET A 176 1.49 1.50 -6.45
C MET A 176 0.08 1.82 -6.90
N PHE A 177 -0.54 2.83 -6.30
CA PHE A 177 -1.93 3.20 -6.54
C PHE A 177 -2.07 4.52 -7.28
N LYS A 178 -0.98 5.04 -7.89
CA LYS A 178 -1.02 6.21 -8.76
C LYS A 178 -2.03 5.96 -9.86
N SER A 179 -3.05 6.80 -9.92
CA SER A 179 -4.02 6.77 -11.00
C SER A 179 -3.30 7.25 -12.27
N ASN A 180 -3.08 6.34 -13.22
CA ASN A 180 -2.34 6.66 -14.43
C ASN A 180 -3.08 7.77 -15.21
N LYS A 181 -2.49 8.96 -15.29
CA LYS A 181 -3.06 10.13 -15.99
C LYS A 181 -3.22 9.94 -17.50
N ASN A 182 -2.66 8.86 -18.06
CA ASN A 182 -2.49 8.66 -19.50
C ASN A 182 -3.51 7.73 -20.16
N LEU A 183 -4.62 7.39 -19.51
CA LEU A 183 -5.66 6.53 -20.12
C LEU A 183 -6.69 7.27 -20.99
N ASN A 184 -6.51 8.57 -21.26
CA ASN A 184 -7.33 9.33 -22.20
C ASN A 184 -6.47 10.37 -22.94
N LYS A 185 -5.64 9.89 -23.86
CA LYS A 185 -5.31 10.62 -25.09
C LYS A 185 -5.79 9.80 -26.26
#